data_AF-A0A4R9X6E9-F1
#
_entry.id   AF-A0A4R9X6E9-F1
#
_cell.length_a   1.000
_cell.length_b   1.000
_cell.length_c   1.000
_cell.angle_alpha   90.00
_cell.angle_beta   90.00
_cell.angle_gamma   90.00
#
_symmetry.space_group_name_H-M   'P 1'
#
loop_
_entity.id
_entity.type
_entity.pdbx_description
1 polymer ?
#
loop_
_entity_poly.entity_id
_entity_poly.type
_entity_poly.pdbx_seq_one_letter_code
_entity_poly.pdbx_strand_id
1 'polypeptide(L)'
;MSTSNQQATPSRLAVPELSIGIGLLACAAAVAWQTLAIPVSPLYSKVGPTVFPYITMTGMVILSLLLIVAALRGGWQPEEEKETPTDWKAMGFVVVGLLANLLLIQPLGFTAASVIMFVLICYGFGSKRPLRDALLGLILALAAYFGFARALGVNIGAGFVENQLNTIINSIISMLRA
;
A
#
# COMPACT_ATOMS: atom_id res chain seq x y z
N MET A 1 -40.13 27.52 20.91
CA MET A 1 -39.60 26.47 21.82
C MET A 1 -39.97 25.13 21.20
N SER A 2 -39.13 24.66 20.27
CA SER A 2 -39.38 23.43 19.50
C SER A 2 -38.27 22.45 19.82
N THR A 3 -38.48 21.66 20.87
CA THR A 3 -37.70 20.47 21.17
C THR A 3 -38.08 19.39 20.15
N SER A 4 -37.49 19.44 18.94
CA SER A 4 -37.54 18.34 17.99
C SER A 4 -36.64 17.22 18.49
N ASN A 5 -37.24 16.44 19.40
CA ASN A 5 -37.11 15.00 19.52
C ASN A 5 -35.77 14.43 19.03
N GLN A 6 -34.81 14.32 19.96
CA GLN A 6 -33.70 13.38 19.83
C GLN A 6 -34.28 11.97 19.69
N GLN A 7 -34.58 11.56 18.47
CA GLN A 7 -34.75 10.15 18.16
C GLN A 7 -33.37 9.51 18.26
N ALA A 8 -33.05 9.04 19.47
CA ALA A 8 -32.01 8.04 19.65
C ALA A 8 -32.43 6.81 18.86
N THR A 9 -32.01 6.75 17.60
CA THR A 9 -32.20 5.59 16.73
C THR A 9 -31.57 4.38 17.46
N PRO A 10 -32.26 3.23 17.55
CA PRO A 10 -31.70 2.04 18.17
C PRO A 10 -30.36 1.73 17.50
N SER A 11 -29.36 1.28 18.27
CA SER A 11 -28.00 0.97 17.82
C SER A 11 -28.01 -0.08 16.70
N ARG A 12 -28.30 0.37 15.49
CA ARG A 12 -28.24 -0.43 14.27
C ARG A 12 -26.77 -0.64 14.02
N LEU A 13 -26.38 -1.91 14.00
CA LEU A 13 -25.13 -2.41 13.48
C LEU A 13 -24.62 -1.50 12.35
N ALA A 14 -23.42 -0.94 12.50
CA ALA A 14 -22.86 -0.09 11.46
C ALA A 14 -22.40 -0.98 10.29
N VAL A 15 -23.34 -1.32 9.40
CA VAL A 15 -23.13 -2.23 8.25
C VAL A 15 -21.92 -1.83 7.40
N PRO A 16 -21.69 -0.53 7.07
CA PRO A 16 -20.52 -0.12 6.30
C PRO A 16 -19.21 -0.42 7.02
N GLU A 17 -19.09 -0.04 8.29
CA GLU A 17 -17.88 -0.24 9.09
C GLU A 17 -17.59 -1.74 9.32
N LEU A 18 -18.64 -2.53 9.53
CA LEU A 18 -18.53 -3.98 9.61
C LEU A 18 -18.01 -4.58 8.31
N SER A 19 -18.51 -4.11 7.17
CA SER A 19 -18.05 -4.59 5.85
C SER A 19 -16.57 -4.26 5.60
N ILE A 20 -16.10 -3.08 6.01
CA ILE A 20 -14.68 -2.71 5.95
C ILE A 20 -13.84 -3.60 6.88
N GLY A 21 -14.31 -3.82 8.11
CA GLY A 21 -13.66 -4.69 9.08
C GLY A 21 -13.51 -6.14 8.57
N ILE A 22 -14.58 -6.70 8.01
CA ILE A 22 -14.58 -8.04 7.40
C ILE A 22 -13.67 -8.09 6.17
N GLY A 23 -13.73 -7.08 5.30
CA GLY A 23 -12.86 -6.99 4.12
C GLY A 23 -11.38 -6.94 4.51
N LEU A 24 -11.04 -6.15 5.54
CA LEU A 24 -9.67 -6.08 6.06
C LEU A 24 -9.23 -7.42 6.68
N LEU A 25 -10.14 -8.14 7.36
CA LEU A 25 -9.87 -9.48 7.89
C LEU A 25 -9.57 -10.47 6.76
N ALA A 26 -10.34 -10.42 5.68
CA ALA A 26 -10.14 -11.27 4.51
C ALA A 26 -8.78 -11.01 3.85
N CYS A 27 -8.37 -9.74 3.72
CA CYS A 27 -7.03 -9.38 3.26
C CYS A 27 -5.94 -9.90 4.21
N ALA A 28 -6.13 -9.82 5.53
CA ALA A 28 -5.18 -10.37 6.49
C ALA A 28 -5.04 -11.90 6.37
N ALA A 29 -6.15 -12.60 6.14
CA ALA A 29 -6.15 -14.04 5.87
C ALA A 29 -5.42 -14.38 4.56
N ALA A 30 -5.59 -13.58 3.51
CA ALA A 30 -4.84 -13.74 2.26
C ALA A 30 -3.33 -13.55 2.47
N VAL A 31 -2.92 -12.55 3.26
CA VAL A 31 -1.50 -12.36 3.64
C VAL A 31 -1.00 -13.55 4.45
N ALA A 32 -1.78 -14.06 5.40
CA ALA A 32 -1.41 -15.25 6.18
C ALA A 32 -1.22 -16.48 5.27
N TRP A 33 -2.13 -16.72 4.33
CA TRP A 33 -2.04 -17.80 3.35
C TRP A 33 -0.77 -17.69 2.51
N GLN A 34 -0.50 -16.50 1.96
CA GLN A 34 0.70 -16.27 1.16
C GLN A 34 1.98 -16.43 1.98
N THR A 35 1.98 -15.98 3.23
CA THR A 35 3.15 -16.10 4.12
C THR A 35 3.46 -17.55 4.46
N LEU A 36 2.43 -18.36 4.70
CA LEU A 36 2.57 -19.79 4.99
C LEU A 36 3.07 -20.59 3.77
N ALA A 37 2.82 -20.09 2.56
CA ALA A 37 3.30 -20.69 1.32
C ALA A 37 4.77 -20.35 1.01
N ILE A 38 5.42 -19.44 1.75
CA ILE A 38 6.82 -19.07 1.52
C ILE A 38 7.75 -20.21 2.00
N PRO A 39 8.55 -20.83 1.12
CA PRO A 39 9.52 -21.83 1.52
C PRO A 39 10.62 -21.18 2.37
N VAL A 40 10.75 -21.61 3.62
CA VAL A 40 11.79 -21.11 4.54
C VAL A 40 13.03 -22.00 4.46
N SER A 41 14.07 -21.52 3.78
CA SER A 41 15.39 -22.19 3.78
C SER A 41 16.13 -21.88 5.09
N PRO A 42 16.56 -22.89 5.88
CA PRO A 42 17.16 -22.68 7.21
C PRO A 42 18.50 -21.93 7.24
N LEU A 43 19.12 -21.64 6.09
CA LEU A 43 20.55 -21.31 6.01
C LEU A 43 20.93 -19.85 5.78
N TYR A 44 20.03 -18.86 5.63
CA TYR A 44 20.52 -17.59 5.07
C TYR A 44 19.91 -16.27 5.55
N SER A 45 19.56 -16.07 6.83
CA SER A 45 19.46 -14.71 7.40
C SER A 45 19.26 -14.65 8.92
N LYS A 46 19.80 -13.60 9.55
CA LYS A 46 19.54 -13.21 10.95
C LYS A 46 18.07 -12.79 11.19
N VAL A 47 17.34 -12.46 10.12
CA VAL A 47 15.90 -12.12 10.10
C VAL A 47 15.25 -12.87 8.93
N GLY A 48 14.26 -13.71 9.20
CA GLY A 48 13.61 -14.52 8.15
C GLY A 48 12.75 -13.69 7.17
N PRO A 49 12.58 -14.14 5.92
CA PRO A 49 11.79 -13.44 4.89
C PRO A 49 10.30 -13.30 5.26
N THR A 50 9.84 -14.09 6.24
CA THR A 50 8.45 -14.10 6.71
C THR A 50 8.19 -13.08 7.83
N VAL A 51 9.22 -12.49 8.45
CA VAL A 51 9.06 -11.58 9.62
C VAL A 51 8.23 -10.35 9.25
N PHE A 52 8.54 -9.70 8.13
CA PHE A 52 7.80 -8.52 7.68
C PHE A 52 6.33 -8.83 7.38
N PRO A 53 5.99 -9.86 6.58
CA PRO A 53 4.60 -10.30 6.39
C PRO A 53 3.86 -10.61 7.70
N TYR A 54 4.51 -11.26 8.67
CA TYR A 54 3.88 -11.55 9.97
C TYR A 54 3.54 -10.26 10.75
N ILE A 55 4.43 -9.26 10.75
CA ILE A 55 4.18 -7.96 11.41
C ILE A 55 2.99 -7.27 10.75
N THR A 56 2.97 -7.20 9.42
CA THR A 56 1.87 -6.58 8.66
C THR A 56 0.55 -7.30 8.91
N MET A 57 0.55 -8.65 8.85
CA MET A 57 -0.62 -9.47 9.13
C MET A 57 -1.16 -9.23 10.54
N THR A 58 -0.28 -9.20 11.55
CA THR A 58 -0.66 -8.92 12.94
C THR A 58 -1.32 -7.55 13.08
N GLY A 59 -0.73 -6.52 12.48
CA GLY A 59 -1.31 -5.16 12.47
C GLY A 59 -2.69 -5.11 11.80
N MET A 60 -2.85 -5.77 10.65
CA MET A 60 -4.13 -5.85 9.95
C MET A 60 -5.21 -6.57 10.76
N VAL A 61 -4.86 -7.68 11.43
CA VAL A 61 -5.79 -8.41 12.30
C VAL A 61 -6.25 -7.53 13.46
N ILE A 62 -5.31 -6.85 14.15
CA ILE A 62 -5.66 -5.95 15.26
C ILE A 62 -6.62 -4.85 14.78
N LEU A 63 -6.28 -4.15 13.70
CA LEU A 63 -7.12 -3.08 13.16
C LEU A 63 -8.49 -3.59 12.71
N SER A 64 -8.55 -4.76 12.07
CA SER A 64 -9.80 -5.40 11.65
C SER A 64 -10.70 -5.73 12.84
N LEU A 65 -10.15 -6.33 13.90
CA LEU A 65 -10.91 -6.65 15.11
C LEU A 65 -11.41 -5.38 15.79
N LEU A 66 -10.59 -4.32 15.87
CA LEU A 66 -11.01 -3.03 16.42
C LEU A 66 -12.16 -2.42 15.61
N LEU A 67 -12.10 -2.46 14.27
CA LEU A 67 -13.19 -1.99 13.41
C LEU A 67 -14.47 -2.80 13.59
N ILE A 68 -14.37 -4.13 13.67
CA ILE A 68 -15.53 -5.00 13.89
C ILE A 68 -16.16 -4.68 15.25
N VAL A 69 -15.36 -4.55 16.31
CA VAL A 69 -15.86 -4.19 17.64
C VAL A 69 -16.50 -2.80 17.64
N ALA A 70 -15.92 -1.82 16.95
CA ALA A 70 -16.51 -0.49 16.80
C ALA A 70 -17.86 -0.55 16.07
N ALA A 71 -17.93 -1.32 14.98
CA ALA A 71 -19.16 -1.50 14.20
C ALA A 71 -20.28 -2.20 15.00
N LEU A 72 -19.91 -3.19 15.82
CA LEU A 72 -20.82 -3.88 16.75
C LEU A 72 -21.30 -2.96 17.88
N ARG A 73 -20.50 -1.94 18.26
CA ARG A 73 -20.85 -0.95 19.29
C ARG A 73 -21.73 0.20 18.78
N GLY A 74 -22.20 0.14 17.52
CA GLY A 74 -23.05 1.17 16.91
C GLY A 74 -22.30 2.13 15.99
N GLY A 75 -21.00 1.89 15.81
CA GLY A 75 -20.12 2.63 14.91
C GLY A 75 -19.64 3.98 15.41
N TRP A 76 -18.66 4.52 14.68
CA TRP A 76 -18.00 5.79 15.02
C TRP A 76 -18.37 6.91 14.04
N GLN A 77 -18.79 6.59 12.82
CA GLN A 77 -19.05 7.62 11.81
C GLN A 77 -20.32 8.43 12.12
N PRO A 78 -20.24 9.78 12.11
CA PRO A 78 -21.40 10.65 12.10
C PRO A 78 -22.30 10.34 10.91
N GLU A 79 -23.62 10.48 11.08
CA GLU A 79 -24.61 10.23 10.01
C GLU A 79 -24.31 11.06 8.73
N GLU A 80 -23.81 12.30 8.92
CA GLU A 80 -23.45 13.23 7.84
C GLU A 80 -22.32 12.71 6.93
N GLU A 81 -21.38 11.91 7.46
CA GLU A 81 -20.29 11.33 6.66
C GLU A 81 -20.75 10.09 5.88
N LYS A 82 -21.77 9.37 6.38
CA LYS A 82 -22.30 8.16 5.73
C LYS A 82 -23.01 8.45 4.41
N GLU A 83 -23.52 9.67 4.24
CA GLU A 83 -24.22 10.10 3.02
C GLU A 83 -23.29 10.55 1.90
N THR A 84 -21.97 10.66 2.16
CA THR A 84 -21.02 11.04 1.12
C THR A 84 -20.91 9.93 0.06
N PRO A 85 -21.21 10.22 -1.22
CA PRO A 85 -21.15 9.19 -2.26
C PRO A 85 -19.71 8.75 -2.49
N THR A 86 -19.49 7.44 -2.53
CA THR A 86 -18.17 6.85 -2.82
C THR A 86 -17.70 7.24 -4.21
N ASP A 87 -16.49 7.79 -4.32
CA ASP A 87 -15.89 8.12 -5.61
C ASP A 87 -15.31 6.86 -6.29
N TRP A 88 -16.18 6.17 -7.02
CA TRP A 88 -15.83 4.99 -7.81
C TRP A 88 -14.78 5.28 -8.90
N LYS A 89 -14.66 6.53 -9.36
CA LYS A 89 -13.65 6.89 -10.37
C LYS A 89 -12.27 6.90 -9.72
N ALA A 90 -12.12 7.56 -8.58
CA ALA A 90 -10.87 7.57 -7.82
C ALA A 90 -10.45 6.14 -7.45
N MET A 91 -11.40 5.32 -7.00
CA MET A 91 -11.16 3.92 -6.68
C MET A 91 -10.68 3.10 -7.89
N GLY A 92 -11.27 3.34 -9.07
CA GLY A 92 -10.83 2.74 -10.33
C GLY A 92 -9.38 3.10 -10.69
N PHE A 93 -8.99 4.37 -10.54
CA PHE A 93 -7.60 4.81 -10.77
C PHE A 93 -6.61 4.17 -9.80
N VAL A 94 -6.99 3.94 -8.54
CA VAL A 94 -6.16 3.22 -7.57
C VAL A 94 -5.92 1.79 -8.03
N VAL A 95 -6.96 1.09 -8.48
CA VAL A 95 -6.85 -0.28 -9.00
C VAL A 95 -5.98 -0.32 -10.26
N VAL A 96 -6.20 0.61 -11.20
CA VAL A 96 -5.40 0.71 -12.43
C VAL A 96 -3.94 1.02 -12.10
N GLY A 97 -3.66 1.93 -11.16
CA GLY A 97 -2.31 2.23 -10.71
C GLY A 97 -1.61 1.02 -10.10
N LEU A 98 -2.32 0.24 -9.28
CA LEU A 98 -1.79 -0.99 -8.69
C LEU A 98 -1.49 -2.05 -9.75
N LEU A 99 -2.40 -2.27 -10.69
CA LEU A 99 -2.20 -3.18 -11.81
C LEU A 99 -1.05 -2.73 -12.72
N ALA A 100 -0.94 -1.42 -12.97
CA ALA A 100 0.18 -0.85 -13.69
C ALA A 100 1.50 -1.14 -12.98
N ASN A 101 1.59 -0.96 -11.65
CA ASN A 101 2.79 -1.33 -10.91
C ASN A 101 3.15 -2.80 -11.11
N LEU A 102 2.17 -3.70 -10.91
CA LEU A 102 2.38 -5.15 -11.01
C LEU A 102 2.86 -5.59 -12.40
N LEU A 103 2.35 -4.97 -13.46
CA LEU A 103 2.74 -5.28 -14.84
C LEU A 103 4.08 -4.62 -15.24
N LEU A 104 4.35 -3.42 -14.74
CA LEU A 104 5.55 -2.66 -15.11
C LEU A 104 6.77 -3.02 -14.27
N ILE A 105 6.60 -3.66 -13.11
CA ILE A 105 7.73 -4.01 -12.24
C ILE A 105 8.72 -4.95 -12.93
N GLN A 106 8.23 -5.87 -13.78
CA GLN A 106 9.08 -6.79 -14.55
C GLN A 106 9.95 -6.06 -15.61
N PRO A 107 9.39 -5.24 -16.53
CA PRO A 107 10.19 -4.55 -17.54
C PRO A 107 10.91 -3.28 -17.04
N LEU A 108 10.25 -2.43 -16.25
CA LEU A 108 10.77 -1.08 -15.90
C LEU A 108 11.52 -1.03 -14.56
N GLY A 109 11.32 -2.02 -13.69
CA GLY A 109 11.89 -2.03 -12.33
C GLY A 109 11.02 -1.33 -11.30
N PHE A 110 11.38 -1.54 -10.03
CA PHE A 110 10.59 -1.11 -8.86
C PHE A 110 10.38 0.40 -8.81
N THR A 111 11.45 1.19 -9.02
CA THR A 111 11.40 2.64 -8.86
C THR A 111 10.45 3.28 -9.88
N ALA A 112 10.66 3.01 -11.17
CA ALA A 112 9.84 3.58 -12.24
C ALA A 112 8.38 3.10 -12.17
N ALA A 113 8.14 1.82 -11.90
CA ALA A 113 6.78 1.28 -11.72
C ALA A 113 6.05 1.95 -10.55
N SER A 114 6.74 2.20 -9.43
CA SER A 114 6.18 2.88 -8.26
C SER A 114 5.86 4.35 -8.52
N VAL A 115 6.71 5.08 -9.27
CA VAL A 115 6.40 6.46 -9.67
C VAL A 115 5.15 6.51 -10.54
N ILE A 116 5.05 5.62 -11.53
CA ILE A 116 3.90 5.57 -12.44
C ILE A 116 2.62 5.27 -11.66
N MET A 117 2.64 4.27 -10.79
CA MET A 117 1.52 3.97 -9.89
C MET A 117 1.11 5.19 -9.07
N PHE A 118 2.07 5.88 -8.45
CA PHE A 118 1.80 7.05 -7.63
C PHE A 118 1.14 8.17 -8.43
N VAL A 119 1.64 8.46 -9.64
CA VAL A 119 1.07 9.48 -10.53
C VAL A 119 -0.35 9.11 -10.95
N LEU A 120 -0.62 7.84 -11.29
CA LEU A 120 -1.97 7.38 -11.63
C LEU A 120 -2.95 7.55 -10.45
N ILE A 121 -2.51 7.24 -9.24
CA ILE A 121 -3.32 7.42 -8.03
C ILE A 121 -3.62 8.90 -7.79
N CYS A 122 -2.61 9.77 -7.84
CA CYS A 122 -2.79 11.21 -7.69
C CYS A 122 -3.72 11.80 -8.77
N TYR A 123 -3.63 11.29 -9.99
CA TYR A 123 -4.54 11.66 -11.07
C TYR A 123 -5.99 11.24 -10.77
N GLY A 124 -6.18 10.05 -10.20
CA GLY A 124 -7.48 9.56 -9.74
C GLY A 124 -8.13 10.43 -8.66
N PHE A 125 -7.31 11.02 -7.77
CA PHE A 125 -7.75 11.98 -6.77
C PHE A 125 -7.94 13.41 -7.31
N GLY A 126 -7.80 13.62 -8.62
CA GLY A 126 -8.04 14.92 -9.26
C GLY A 126 -6.84 15.89 -9.21
N SER A 127 -5.63 15.40 -8.96
CA SER A 127 -4.43 16.25 -9.03
C SER A 127 -4.21 16.77 -10.45
N LYS A 128 -4.05 18.09 -10.57
CA LYS A 128 -3.78 18.78 -11.85
C LYS A 128 -2.28 19.00 -12.10
N ARG A 129 -1.40 18.47 -11.23
CA ARG A 129 0.05 18.73 -11.27
C ARG A 129 0.87 17.44 -11.35
N PRO A 130 0.78 16.68 -12.45
CA PRO A 130 1.43 15.38 -12.58
C PRO A 130 2.96 15.45 -12.40
N LEU A 131 3.58 16.59 -12.71
CA LEU A 131 5.03 16.80 -12.53
C LEU A 131 5.45 16.81 -11.05
N ARG A 132 4.63 17.43 -10.18
CA ARG A 132 4.88 17.44 -8.72
C ARG A 132 4.69 16.04 -8.15
N ASP A 133 3.67 15.35 -8.61
CA ASP A 133 3.34 14.01 -8.14
C ASP A 133 4.40 13.01 -8.58
N ALA A 134 4.94 13.15 -9.80
CA ALA A 134 6.08 12.36 -10.27
C ALA A 134 7.34 12.58 -9.42
N LEU A 135 7.66 13.83 -9.06
CA LEU A 135 8.79 14.13 -8.18
C LEU A 135 8.61 13.53 -6.78
N LEU A 136 7.41 13.65 -6.21
CA LEU A 136 7.11 13.10 -4.88
C LEU A 136 7.15 11.57 -4.91
N GLY A 137 6.55 10.96 -5.94
CA GLY A 137 6.59 9.52 -6.17
C GLY A 137 8.03 9.02 -6.33
N LEU A 138 8.88 9.77 -7.04
CA LEU A 138 10.30 9.44 -7.20
C LEU A 138 11.05 9.48 -5.87
N ILE A 139 10.85 10.54 -5.07
CA ILE A 139 11.48 10.65 -3.75
C ILE A 139 11.06 9.50 -2.85
N LEU A 140 9.77 9.17 -2.82
CA LEU A 140 9.25 8.06 -2.01
C LEU A 140 9.76 6.70 -2.49
N ALA A 141 9.76 6.46 -3.80
CA ALA A 141 10.27 5.23 -4.39
C ALA A 141 11.77 5.04 -4.11
N LEU A 142 12.57 6.12 -4.23
CA LEU A 142 13.99 6.10 -3.89
C LEU A 142 14.21 5.88 -2.38
N ALA A 143 13.45 6.56 -1.52
CA ALA A 143 13.55 6.36 -0.08
C ALA A 143 13.23 4.91 0.32
N ALA A 144 12.20 4.31 -0.29
CA ALA A 144 11.90 2.90 -0.12
C ALA A 144 13.02 2.01 -0.66
N TYR A 145 13.52 2.27 -1.86
CA TYR A 145 14.63 1.52 -2.47
C TYR A 145 15.88 1.56 -1.59
N PHE A 146 16.31 2.74 -1.12
CA PHE A 146 17.43 2.85 -0.20
C PHE A 146 17.16 2.18 1.15
N GLY A 147 15.93 2.27 1.65
CA GLY A 147 15.49 1.54 2.85
C GLY A 147 15.71 0.04 2.69
N PHE A 148 15.23 -0.57 1.60
CA PHE A 148 15.41 -2.00 1.35
C PHE A 148 16.87 -2.37 1.02
N ALA A 149 17.53 -1.60 0.16
CA ALA A 149 18.89 -1.86 -0.29
C ALA A 149 19.91 -1.75 0.85
N ARG A 150 19.81 -0.73 1.73
CA ARG A 150 20.73 -0.56 2.86
C ARG A 150 20.31 -1.25 4.14
N ALA A 151 19.02 -1.28 4.49
CA ALA A 151 18.60 -1.84 5.78
C ALA A 151 18.51 -3.37 5.75
N LEU A 152 18.18 -3.96 4.60
CA LEU A 152 17.93 -5.40 4.48
C LEU A 152 18.94 -6.11 3.57
N GLY A 153 19.72 -5.38 2.77
CA GLY A 153 20.66 -5.97 1.81
C GLY A 153 19.97 -6.78 0.70
N VAL A 154 18.65 -6.61 0.55
CA VAL A 154 17.82 -7.29 -0.44
C VAL A 154 17.60 -6.35 -1.61
N ASN A 155 18.01 -6.79 -2.81
CA ASN A 155 17.83 -6.04 -4.04
C ASN A 155 16.43 -6.34 -4.61
N ILE A 156 15.45 -5.48 -4.33
CA ILE A 156 14.02 -5.70 -4.64
C ILE A 156 13.62 -5.24 -6.06
N GLY A 157 14.57 -4.81 -6.89
CA GLY A 157 14.25 -4.47 -8.27
C GLY A 157 15.45 -4.17 -9.13
N ALA A 158 16.01 -5.19 -9.75
CA ALA A 158 16.89 -5.05 -10.91
C ALA A 158 16.02 -4.96 -12.18
N GLY A 159 15.37 -3.82 -12.41
CA GLY A 159 14.72 -3.55 -13.69
C GLY A 159 15.73 -3.12 -14.75
N PHE A 160 15.33 -3.11 -16.02
CA PHE A 160 16.16 -2.72 -17.16
C PHE A 160 16.86 -1.34 -16.97
N VAL A 161 16.26 -0.45 -16.17
CA VAL A 161 16.83 0.85 -15.78
C VAL A 161 18.00 0.71 -14.79
N GLU A 162 17.95 -0.19 -13.79
CA GLU A 162 19.09 -0.48 -12.91
C GLU A 162 20.28 -1.08 -13.69
N ASN A 163 20.04 -1.92 -14.71
CA ASN A 163 21.14 -2.46 -15.54
C ASN A 163 21.82 -1.36 -16.35
N GLN A 164 21.06 -0.39 -16.89
CA GLN A 164 21.64 0.75 -17.59
C GLN A 164 22.29 1.75 -16.63
N LEU A 165 21.73 2.00 -15.44
CA LEU A 165 22.34 2.83 -14.41
C LEU A 165 23.64 2.21 -13.87
N ASN A 166 23.66 0.90 -13.60
CA ASN A 166 24.84 0.20 -13.11
C ASN A 166 25.95 0.15 -14.16
N THR A 167 25.61 0.02 -15.45
CA THR A 167 26.59 0.10 -16.54
C THR A 167 27.23 1.49 -16.61
N ILE A 168 26.43 2.55 -16.51
CA ILE A 168 26.91 3.94 -16.53
C ILE A 168 27.77 4.24 -15.28
N ILE A 169 27.33 3.83 -14.09
CA ILE A 169 28.06 4.06 -12.83
C ILE A 169 29.39 3.29 -12.82
N ASN A 170 29.41 2.04 -13.27
CA ASN A 170 30.64 1.25 -13.34
C ASN A 170 31.62 1.81 -14.38
N SER A 171 31.14 2.32 -15.53
CA SER A 171 32.01 3.00 -16.49
C SER A 171 32.66 4.26 -15.90
N ILE A 172 31.91 5.09 -15.18
CA ILE A 172 32.46 6.31 -14.54
C ILE A 172 33.50 5.96 -13.48
N ILE A 173 33.25 4.95 -12.64
CA ILE A 173 34.18 4.53 -11.59
C ILE A 173 35.46 3.93 -12.18
N SER A 174 35.36 3.16 -13.27
CA SER A 174 36.54 2.60 -13.94
C SER A 174 37.45 3.68 -14.56
N MET A 175 36.86 4.78 -15.03
CA MET A 175 37.57 5.93 -15.60
C MET A 175 38.22 6.82 -14.53
N LEU A 176 37.70 6.82 -13.31
CA LEU A 176 38.29 7.50 -12.15
C LEU A 176 39.36 6.66 -11.43
N ARG A 177 39.43 5.34 -11.71
CA ARG A 177 40.41 4.41 -11.13
C ARG A 177 41.57 4.08 -12.08
N ALA A 178 41.55 4.59 -13.31
CA ALA A 178 42.64 4.56 -14.27
C ALA A 178 43.40 5.90 -14.25
#